data_AF-K9PF20-F1
#
_entry.id   AF-K9PF20-F1
#
_cell.length_a   1.000
_cell.length_b   1.000
_cell.length_c   1.000
_cell.angle_alpha   90.00
_cell.angle_beta   90.00
_cell.angle_gamma   90.00
#
_symmetry.space_group_name_H-M   'P 1'
#
loop_
_entity.id
_entity.type
_entity.pdbx_description
1 polymer ?
#
loop_
_entity_poly.entity_id
_entity_poly.type
_entity_poly.pdbx_seq_one_letter_code
_entity_poly.pdbx_strand_id
1 'polypeptide(L)'
;MFNESIFADIQNHWAKTSILAAAQRNILRGYADGTFRPYTPVTRAEFAAIISTALPKQPSSRPGITFTDVPANHWAAKAIAQAYQTKYLSGYPNSLFKPNELIKRVQAIAALASGLNYGVTVEPMNTLKTYYDDFGQIPSYAVSAIAAATEKRIVVNYPDIKRLQPNQNLTRGEIAAFICRVLEIPTIPYKYIPGVELFVIPPQFDAADAFVEGFARVQKDNQWGYIDKAGKFMIPPQFDEAHPFAEGLVLVKENLNKSKSN
;
A
#
# COMPACT_ATOMS: atom_id res chain seq x y z
N MET A 1 -3.88 10.04 -20.05
CA MET A 1 -3.41 8.77 -20.66
C MET A 1 -1.94 8.59 -20.29
N PHE A 2 -1.59 7.46 -19.67
CA PHE A 2 -0.20 7.14 -19.37
C PHE A 2 0.48 6.64 -20.65
N ASN A 3 1.59 7.26 -21.07
CA ASN A 3 2.32 6.83 -22.26
C ASN A 3 2.84 5.38 -22.05
N GLU A 4 2.35 4.42 -22.84
CA GLU A 4 2.41 2.99 -22.51
C GLU A 4 3.78 2.31 -22.72
N SER A 5 4.77 2.98 -23.34
CA SER A 5 6.00 2.31 -23.80
C SER A 5 7.31 3.03 -23.45
N ILE A 6 7.46 3.53 -22.22
CA ILE A 6 8.73 4.17 -21.81
C ILE A 6 9.85 3.13 -21.57
N PHE A 7 9.51 1.93 -21.08
CA PHE A 7 10.48 0.89 -20.76
C PHE A 7 10.10 -0.48 -21.35
N ALA A 8 11.06 -1.15 -21.98
CA ALA A 8 10.82 -2.41 -22.68
C ALA A 8 10.61 -3.61 -21.73
N ASP A 9 11.21 -3.58 -20.55
CA ASP A 9 11.34 -4.73 -19.63
C ASP A 9 10.28 -4.78 -18.52
N ILE A 10 9.26 -3.92 -18.57
CA ILE A 10 8.19 -3.86 -17.55
C ILE A 10 6.82 -4.31 -18.03
N GLN A 11 6.69 -4.77 -19.27
CA GLN A 11 5.37 -4.99 -19.91
C GLN A 11 4.45 -5.92 -19.12
N ASN A 12 5.02 -6.99 -18.53
CA ASN A 12 4.30 -7.96 -17.70
C ASN A 12 4.62 -7.82 -16.19
N HIS A 13 5.27 -6.73 -15.79
CA HIS A 13 5.67 -6.53 -14.41
C HIS A 13 4.48 -6.02 -13.58
N TRP A 14 4.24 -6.62 -12.41
CA TRP A 14 3.11 -6.27 -11.53
C TRP A 14 3.08 -4.79 -11.12
N ALA A 15 4.25 -4.17 -10.98
CA ALA A 15 4.41 -2.76 -10.63
C ALA A 15 4.47 -1.81 -11.84
N LYS A 16 4.17 -2.27 -13.08
CA LYS A 16 4.29 -1.47 -14.32
C LYS A 16 3.69 -0.08 -14.18
N THR A 17 2.45 0.02 -13.69
CA THR A 17 1.73 1.30 -13.56
C THR A 17 2.43 2.24 -12.57
N SER A 18 2.92 1.73 -11.44
CA SER A 18 3.69 2.50 -10.46
C SER A 18 5.03 2.98 -11.02
N ILE A 19 5.72 2.12 -11.77
CA ILE A 19 6.99 2.44 -12.42
C ILE A 19 6.79 3.60 -13.41
N LEU A 20 5.77 3.51 -14.28
CA LEU A 20 5.45 4.58 -15.24
C LEU A 20 5.06 5.88 -14.52
N ALA A 21 4.27 5.80 -13.46
CA ALA A 21 3.84 6.97 -12.69
C ALA A 21 5.02 7.67 -11.98
N ALA A 22 5.97 6.90 -11.42
CA ALA A 22 7.18 7.41 -10.81
C ALA A 22 8.13 8.03 -11.85
N ALA A 23 8.27 7.40 -13.03
CA ALA A 23 9.10 7.91 -14.11
C ALA A 23 8.60 9.23 -14.68
N GLN A 24 7.30 9.35 -14.93
CA GLN A 24 6.67 10.60 -15.39
C GLN A 24 6.87 11.77 -14.42
N ARG A 25 7.04 11.47 -13.12
CA ARG A 25 7.30 12.46 -12.06
C ARG A 25 8.80 12.70 -11.82
N ASN A 26 9.67 12.12 -12.65
CA ASN A 26 11.13 12.18 -12.49
C ASN A 26 11.65 11.62 -11.16
N ILE A 27 10.86 10.79 -10.48
CA ILE A 27 11.22 10.18 -9.19
C ILE A 27 12.21 9.04 -9.39
N LEU A 28 11.90 8.14 -10.34
CA LEU A 28 12.72 7.00 -10.70
C LEU A 28 12.94 7.03 -12.20
N ARG A 29 14.20 6.92 -12.63
CA ARG A 29 14.57 6.94 -14.04
C ARG A 29 15.02 5.56 -14.48
N GLY A 30 14.70 5.20 -15.72
CA GLY A 30 15.31 4.04 -16.37
C GLY A 30 16.75 4.32 -16.82
N TYR A 31 17.32 3.34 -17.49
CA TYR A 31 18.67 3.37 -18.02
C TYR A 31 18.67 3.86 -19.48
N ALA A 32 19.85 4.25 -19.97
CA ALA A 32 20.03 4.76 -21.33
C ALA A 32 19.66 3.75 -22.42
N ASP A 33 19.64 2.46 -22.09
CA ASP A 33 19.26 1.35 -22.97
C ASP A 33 17.72 1.17 -23.08
N GLY A 34 16.92 2.05 -22.48
CA GLY A 34 15.46 1.97 -22.50
C GLY A 34 14.87 0.94 -21.52
N THR A 35 15.68 0.40 -20.60
CA THR A 35 15.20 -0.52 -19.53
C THR A 35 14.96 0.21 -18.22
N PHE A 36 14.10 -0.35 -17.36
CA PHE A 36 13.90 0.11 -15.99
C PHE A 36 14.61 -0.77 -14.95
N ARG A 37 14.76 -2.06 -15.24
CA ARG A 37 15.32 -3.13 -14.42
C ARG A 37 14.57 -3.29 -13.09
N PRO A 38 13.28 -3.65 -13.12
CA PRO A 38 12.41 -3.60 -11.95
C PRO A 38 12.82 -4.57 -10.82
N TYR A 39 13.49 -5.68 -11.16
CA TYR A 39 13.95 -6.68 -10.19
C TYR A 39 15.34 -6.38 -9.60
N THR A 40 16.03 -5.35 -10.08
CA THR A 40 17.36 -5.02 -9.56
C THR A 40 17.24 -4.48 -8.13
N PRO A 41 18.02 -5.03 -7.17
CA PRO A 41 18.07 -4.52 -5.81
C PRO A 41 18.58 -3.08 -5.73
N VAL A 42 18.13 -2.36 -4.71
CA VAL A 42 18.48 -0.95 -4.47
C VAL A 42 19.48 -0.86 -3.31
N THR A 43 20.52 -0.04 -3.47
CA THR A 43 21.47 0.29 -2.41
C THR A 43 20.89 1.30 -1.42
N ARG A 44 21.44 1.38 -0.20
CA ARG A 44 21.04 2.39 0.79
C ARG A 44 21.22 3.83 0.29
N ALA A 45 22.27 4.11 -0.47
CA ALA A 45 22.50 5.42 -1.08
C ALA A 45 21.45 5.76 -2.15
N GLU A 46 21.12 4.80 -3.03
CA GLU A 46 20.06 4.98 -4.02
C GLU A 46 18.71 5.20 -3.36
N PHE A 47 18.38 4.42 -2.33
CA PHE A 47 17.14 4.61 -1.57
C PHE A 47 17.07 6.02 -0.97
N ALA A 48 18.16 6.52 -0.37
CA ALA A 48 18.24 7.89 0.16
C ALA A 48 18.01 8.96 -0.93
N ALA A 49 18.58 8.77 -2.12
CA ALA A 49 18.38 9.68 -3.25
C ALA A 49 16.93 9.65 -3.77
N ILE A 50 16.32 8.46 -3.85
CA ILE A 50 14.94 8.28 -4.29
C ILE A 50 13.98 9.02 -3.35
N ILE A 51 14.07 8.79 -2.03
CA ILE A 51 13.18 9.46 -1.06
C ILE A 51 13.38 10.98 -1.03
N SER A 52 14.63 11.46 -1.15
CA SER A 52 14.98 12.89 -1.17
C SER A 52 14.39 13.59 -2.40
N THR A 53 14.30 12.87 -3.52
CA THR A 53 13.69 13.35 -4.77
C THR A 53 12.16 13.27 -4.73
N ALA A 54 11.62 12.17 -4.21
CA ALA A 54 10.20 11.84 -4.33
C ALA A 54 9.31 12.53 -3.31
N LEU A 55 9.79 12.64 -2.07
CA LEU A 55 8.95 12.97 -0.93
C LEU A 55 9.09 14.45 -0.57
N PRO A 56 8.02 15.09 -0.05
CA PRO A 56 8.09 16.44 0.46
C PRO A 56 9.20 16.59 1.50
N LYS A 57 9.90 17.74 1.48
CA LYS A 57 10.95 18.03 2.46
C LYS A 57 10.33 18.08 3.86
N GLN A 58 10.73 17.12 4.68
CA GLN A 58 10.39 17.10 6.11
C GLN A 58 11.35 18.02 6.88
N PRO A 59 10.90 18.61 8.00
CA PRO A 59 11.78 19.40 8.86
C PRO A 59 12.91 18.54 9.45
N SER A 60 14.10 19.12 9.53
CA SER A 60 15.25 18.47 10.17
C SER A 60 14.94 18.20 11.64
N SER A 61 15.03 16.92 12.02
CA SER A 61 14.73 16.42 13.36
C SER A 61 15.95 15.82 14.07
N ARG A 62 17.13 15.82 13.41
CA ARG A 62 18.42 15.44 13.98
C ARG A 62 19.48 16.49 13.57
N PRO A 63 20.51 16.73 14.39
CA PRO A 63 21.67 17.51 13.96
C PRO A 63 22.37 16.83 12.78
N GLY A 64 23.09 17.59 11.95
CA GLY A 64 23.91 17.00 10.90
C GLY A 64 25.08 16.20 11.45
N ILE A 65 25.48 15.14 10.74
CA ILE A 65 26.67 14.35 11.04
C ILE A 65 27.46 14.08 9.74
N THR A 66 28.73 13.71 9.90
CA THR A 66 29.55 13.20 8.79
C THR A 66 29.70 11.69 8.96
N PHE A 67 29.33 10.95 7.92
CA PHE A 67 29.57 9.50 7.88
C PHE A 67 30.98 9.22 7.40
N THR A 68 31.68 8.31 8.08
CA THR A 68 33.10 8.00 7.81
C THR A 68 33.30 7.28 6.47
N ASP A 69 32.27 6.60 5.97
CA ASP A 69 32.27 5.85 4.71
C ASP A 69 31.49 6.55 3.59
N VAL A 70 31.17 7.84 3.76
CA VAL A 70 30.53 8.66 2.71
C VAL A 70 31.39 9.91 2.46
N PRO A 71 32.29 9.84 1.46
CA PRO A 71 33.09 11.00 1.06
C PRO A 71 32.21 12.20 0.70
N ALA A 72 32.70 13.43 0.95
CA ALA A 72 31.93 14.65 0.67
C ALA A 72 31.56 14.82 -0.82
N ASN A 73 32.36 14.26 -1.72
CA ASN A 73 32.11 14.25 -3.17
C ASN A 73 31.28 13.04 -3.64
N HIS A 74 30.83 12.16 -2.75
CA HIS A 74 29.96 11.05 -3.10
C HIS A 74 28.65 11.59 -3.68
N TRP A 75 28.20 11.05 -4.81
CA TRP A 75 27.05 11.56 -5.56
C TRP A 75 25.75 11.66 -4.70
N ALA A 76 25.58 10.73 -3.76
CA ALA A 76 24.44 10.70 -2.83
C ALA A 76 24.67 11.41 -1.49
N ALA A 77 25.82 12.05 -1.25
CA ALA A 77 26.18 12.59 0.07
C ALA A 77 25.11 13.54 0.64
N LYS A 78 24.60 14.46 -0.19
CA LYS A 78 23.52 15.39 0.19
C LYS A 78 22.22 14.67 0.54
N ALA A 79 21.83 13.69 -0.27
CA ALA A 79 20.61 12.92 -0.05
C ALA A 79 20.70 12.07 1.22
N ILE A 80 21.87 11.47 1.48
CA ILE A 80 22.17 10.70 2.70
C ILE A 80 22.07 11.59 3.94
N ALA A 81 22.71 12.77 3.90
CA ALA A 81 22.66 13.73 5.00
C ALA A 81 21.21 14.17 5.30
N GLN A 82 20.45 14.51 4.25
CA GLN A 82 19.05 14.87 4.39
C GLN A 82 18.23 13.73 4.99
N ALA A 83 18.33 12.52 4.42
CA ALA A 83 17.60 11.34 4.90
C ALA A 83 17.88 11.04 6.37
N TYR A 84 19.13 11.25 6.81
CA TYR A 84 19.50 11.14 8.23
C TYR A 84 18.82 12.22 9.09
N GLN A 85 18.95 13.48 8.68
CA GLN A 85 18.43 14.63 9.42
C GLN A 85 16.91 14.60 9.55
N THR A 86 16.19 14.07 8.56
CA THR A 86 14.74 13.96 8.55
C THR A 86 14.23 12.60 9.05
N LYS A 87 15.07 11.81 9.72
CA LYS A 87 14.73 10.50 10.32
C LYS A 87 14.28 9.40 9.35
N TYR A 88 14.32 9.61 8.03
CA TYR A 88 14.06 8.53 7.08
C TYR A 88 15.10 7.41 7.22
N LEU A 89 16.38 7.74 7.34
CA LEU A 89 17.43 6.75 7.50
C LEU A 89 18.25 7.00 8.75
N SER A 90 18.85 5.94 9.27
CA SER A 90 19.83 6.01 10.34
C SER A 90 21.15 5.45 9.85
N GLY A 91 22.24 5.90 10.45
CA GLY A 91 23.53 5.25 10.35
C GLY A 91 23.62 4.02 11.24
N TYR A 92 24.76 3.36 11.14
CA TYR A 92 25.23 2.29 12.01
C TYR A 92 26.24 2.83 13.02
N PRO A 93 26.63 2.03 14.03
CA PRO A 93 27.73 2.39 14.94
C PRO A 93 28.99 2.85 14.20
N ASN A 94 29.81 3.66 14.88
CA ASN A 94 31.05 4.25 14.34
C ASN A 94 30.82 5.20 13.16
N SER A 95 29.66 5.86 13.12
CA SER A 95 29.29 6.85 12.10
C SER A 95 29.37 6.27 10.67
N LEU A 96 28.97 5.01 10.49
CA LEU A 96 28.89 4.38 9.17
C LEU A 96 27.49 4.54 8.57
N PHE A 97 27.39 4.74 7.26
CA PHE A 97 26.13 4.72 6.53
C PHE A 97 25.93 3.46 5.69
N LYS A 98 27.02 2.84 5.22
CA LYS A 98 27.08 1.71 4.28
C LYS A 98 26.35 2.01 2.95
N PRO A 99 26.82 2.99 2.16
CA PRO A 99 26.09 3.49 0.98
C PRO A 99 25.83 2.42 -0.08
N ASN A 100 26.75 1.46 -0.25
CA ASN A 100 26.67 0.41 -1.26
C ASN A 100 25.98 -0.88 -0.78
N GLU A 101 25.58 -0.95 0.50
CA GLU A 101 24.83 -2.10 1.01
C GLU A 101 23.41 -2.09 0.43
N LEU A 102 22.93 -3.25 0.00
CA LEU A 102 21.57 -3.41 -0.50
C LEU A 102 20.57 -3.27 0.66
N ILE A 103 19.59 -2.38 0.50
CA ILE A 103 18.63 -2.10 1.56
C ILE A 103 17.62 -3.25 1.66
N LYS A 104 17.36 -3.72 2.88
CA LYS A 104 16.31 -4.71 3.12
C LYS A 104 14.93 -4.07 3.02
N ARG A 105 13.95 -4.85 2.59
CA ARG A 105 12.56 -4.43 2.46
C ARG A 105 12.00 -3.88 3.78
N VAL A 106 12.28 -4.55 4.90
CA VAL A 106 11.86 -4.07 6.24
C VAL A 106 12.50 -2.74 6.61
N GLN A 107 13.77 -2.52 6.27
CA GLN A 107 14.47 -1.28 6.56
C GLN A 107 13.88 -0.12 5.77
N ALA A 108 13.53 -0.36 4.50
CA ALA A 108 12.92 0.66 3.64
C ALA A 108 11.52 1.06 4.12
N ILE A 109 10.68 0.10 4.52
CA ILE A 109 9.34 0.40 5.05
C ILE A 109 9.44 1.14 6.38
N ALA A 110 10.32 0.67 7.29
CA ALA A 110 10.55 1.33 8.57
C ALA A 110 11.09 2.76 8.38
N ALA A 111 11.96 2.96 7.39
CA ALA A 111 12.48 4.26 7.00
C ALA A 111 11.37 5.23 6.58
N LEU A 112 10.47 4.79 5.69
CA LEU A 112 9.32 5.59 5.24
C LEU A 112 8.40 5.95 6.42
N ALA A 113 8.04 4.97 7.26
CA ALA A 113 7.18 5.19 8.41
C ALA A 113 7.80 6.18 9.43
N SER A 114 9.11 6.07 9.66
CA SER A 114 9.82 6.95 10.60
C SER A 114 9.94 8.38 10.07
N GLY A 115 10.34 8.56 8.82
CA GLY A 115 10.49 9.90 8.23
C GLY A 115 9.16 10.61 7.99
N LEU A 116 8.07 9.87 7.73
CA LEU A 116 6.71 10.40 7.62
C LEU A 116 5.98 10.54 8.97
N ASN A 117 6.66 10.18 10.06
CA ASN A 117 6.15 10.31 11.43
C ASN A 117 4.77 9.65 11.65
N TYR A 118 4.59 8.41 11.19
CA TYR A 118 3.30 7.70 11.24
C TYR A 118 2.82 7.29 12.64
N GLY A 119 3.52 7.67 13.70
CA GLY A 119 3.11 7.47 15.09
C GLY A 119 3.35 6.04 15.59
N VAL A 120 2.85 5.77 16.80
CA VAL A 120 2.92 4.47 17.47
C VAL A 120 1.54 3.82 17.40
N THR A 121 1.47 2.58 16.95
CA THR A 121 0.24 1.78 16.92
C THR A 121 -0.06 1.24 18.31
N VAL A 122 -1.34 1.16 18.70
CA VAL A 122 -1.75 0.74 20.06
C VAL A 122 -1.33 -0.71 20.35
N GLU A 123 -1.43 -1.60 19.35
CA GLU A 123 -1.03 -3.01 19.48
C GLU A 123 -0.27 -3.51 18.23
N PRO A 124 1.01 -3.13 18.06
CA PRO A 124 1.76 -3.42 16.84
C PRO A 124 1.77 -4.91 16.48
N MET A 125 1.92 -5.78 17.49
CA MET A 125 2.03 -7.22 17.27
C MET A 125 0.71 -7.84 16.79
N ASN A 126 -0.43 -7.33 17.25
CA ASN A 126 -1.74 -7.82 16.80
C ASN A 126 -2.00 -7.41 15.36
N THR A 127 -1.65 -6.17 14.99
CA THR A 127 -1.66 -5.71 13.59
C THR A 127 -0.81 -6.64 12.72
N LEU A 128 0.44 -6.90 13.10
CA LEU A 128 1.33 -7.75 12.28
C LEU A 128 0.85 -9.20 12.15
N LYS A 129 0.36 -9.82 13.23
CA LYS A 129 -0.21 -11.18 13.21
C LYS A 129 -1.46 -11.28 12.33
N THR A 130 -2.24 -10.21 12.27
CA THR A 130 -3.47 -10.15 11.47
C THR A 130 -3.15 -10.15 9.98
N TYR A 131 -2.12 -9.39 9.58
CA TYR A 131 -1.85 -9.10 8.17
C TYR A 131 -0.71 -9.91 7.55
N TYR A 132 0.19 -10.50 8.34
CA TYR A 132 1.38 -11.18 7.82
C TYR A 132 1.59 -12.56 8.40
N ASP A 133 1.73 -13.57 7.53
CA ASP A 133 2.03 -14.95 7.92
C ASP A 133 3.51 -15.11 8.32
N ASP A 134 4.39 -14.24 7.81
CA ASP A 134 5.82 -14.19 8.12
C ASP A 134 6.19 -13.10 9.15
N PHE A 135 5.24 -12.65 9.97
CA PHE A 135 5.47 -11.61 10.97
C PHE A 135 6.64 -11.92 11.92
N GLY A 136 6.89 -13.20 12.22
CA GLY A 136 8.00 -13.64 13.06
C GLY A 136 9.40 -13.35 12.49
N GLN A 137 9.51 -13.02 11.20
CA GLN A 137 10.76 -12.61 10.56
C GLN A 137 11.06 -11.11 10.70
N ILE A 138 10.12 -10.33 11.23
CA ILE A 138 10.27 -8.87 11.41
C ILE A 138 11.16 -8.62 12.63
N PRO A 139 12.31 -7.94 12.48
CA PRO A 139 13.17 -7.61 13.60
C PRO A 139 12.45 -6.72 14.63
N SER A 140 12.78 -6.90 15.91
CA SER A 140 12.15 -6.17 17.02
C SER A 140 12.17 -4.64 16.86
N TYR A 141 13.28 -4.08 16.33
CA TYR A 141 13.41 -2.64 16.09
C TYR A 141 12.41 -2.09 15.06
N ALA A 142 11.86 -2.94 14.19
CA ALA A 142 10.99 -2.54 13.09
C ALA A 142 9.50 -2.76 13.40
N VAL A 143 9.16 -3.54 14.43
CA VAL A 143 7.79 -3.98 14.73
C VAL A 143 6.78 -2.82 14.69
N SER A 144 7.02 -1.76 15.47
CA SER A 144 6.10 -0.61 15.53
C SER A 144 6.02 0.14 14.21
N ALA A 145 7.14 0.29 13.51
CA ALA A 145 7.19 1.02 12.25
C ALA A 145 6.46 0.27 11.12
N ILE A 146 6.60 -1.06 11.05
CA ILE A 146 5.89 -1.88 10.07
C ILE A 146 4.39 -1.92 10.38
N ALA A 147 4.00 -2.03 11.64
CA ALA A 147 2.59 -1.96 12.03
C ALA A 147 1.98 -0.62 11.60
N ALA A 148 2.65 0.50 11.90
CA ALA A 148 2.19 1.84 11.49
C ALA A 148 2.11 1.98 9.97
N ALA A 149 3.13 1.51 9.23
CA ALA A 149 3.11 1.52 7.77
C ALA A 149 1.96 0.70 7.17
N THR A 150 1.59 -0.40 7.83
CA THR A 150 0.47 -1.27 7.44
C THR A 150 -0.86 -0.55 7.65
N GLU A 151 -1.07 0.05 8.82
CA GLU A 151 -2.28 0.82 9.14
C GLU A 151 -2.43 2.05 8.24
N LYS A 152 -1.31 2.68 7.86
CA LYS A 152 -1.28 3.78 6.88
C LYS A 152 -1.35 3.33 5.43
N ARG A 153 -1.48 2.01 5.17
CA ARG A 153 -1.70 1.43 3.83
C ARG A 153 -0.61 1.80 2.80
N ILE A 154 0.64 1.93 3.27
CA ILE A 154 1.79 2.18 2.39
C ILE A 154 2.57 0.92 2.01
N VAL A 155 2.36 -0.17 2.77
CA VAL A 155 2.93 -1.49 2.45
C VAL A 155 2.22 -2.06 1.21
N VAL A 156 3.00 -2.66 0.31
CA VAL A 156 2.49 -3.31 -0.91
C VAL A 156 3.12 -4.69 -1.03
N ASN A 157 2.35 -5.76 -0.88
CA ASN A 157 2.83 -7.13 -0.95
C ASN A 157 2.35 -7.81 -2.23
N TYR A 158 3.29 -8.38 -2.98
CA TYR A 158 3.02 -9.10 -4.22
C TYR A 158 3.92 -10.35 -4.28
N PRO A 159 3.43 -11.49 -4.80
CA PRO A 159 2.06 -11.73 -5.25
C PRO A 159 1.08 -12.01 -4.11
N ASP A 160 1.60 -12.37 -2.94
CA ASP A 160 0.81 -12.74 -1.76
C ASP A 160 0.72 -11.57 -0.78
N ILE A 161 -0.51 -11.06 -0.57
CA ILE A 161 -0.77 -9.94 0.33
C ILE A 161 -0.33 -10.22 1.78
N LYS A 162 -0.33 -11.50 2.21
CA LYS A 162 0.02 -11.88 3.58
C LYS A 162 1.51 -12.13 3.81
N ARG A 163 2.37 -11.89 2.82
CA ARG A 163 3.82 -12.13 2.95
C ARG A 163 4.60 -10.83 2.80
N LEU A 164 5.17 -10.35 3.91
CA LEU A 164 5.97 -9.12 3.92
C LEU A 164 7.37 -9.33 3.34
N GLN A 165 7.96 -10.51 3.53
CA GLN A 165 9.32 -10.85 3.13
C GLN A 165 10.38 -9.86 3.67
N PRO A 166 10.42 -9.60 4.99
CA PRO A 166 11.14 -8.47 5.57
C PRO A 166 12.66 -8.46 5.28
N ASN A 167 13.27 -9.63 5.14
CA ASN A 167 14.72 -9.80 5.01
C ASN A 167 15.22 -9.90 3.55
N GLN A 168 14.33 -9.80 2.57
CA GLN A 168 14.71 -9.68 1.16
C GLN A 168 15.24 -8.29 0.84
N ASN A 169 16.09 -8.20 -0.18
CA ASN A 169 16.56 -6.91 -0.67
C ASN A 169 15.43 -6.23 -1.45
N LEU A 170 15.21 -4.95 -1.18
CA LEU A 170 14.21 -4.16 -1.89
C LEU A 170 14.65 -3.95 -3.34
N THR A 171 13.72 -4.11 -4.27
CA THR A 171 13.93 -3.91 -5.70
C THR A 171 13.43 -2.54 -6.18
N ARG A 172 13.89 -2.13 -7.37
CA ARG A 172 13.48 -0.88 -8.04
C ARG A 172 11.97 -0.81 -8.31
N GLY A 173 11.35 -1.93 -8.65
CA GLY A 173 9.89 -2.01 -8.86
C GLY A 173 9.10 -1.85 -7.57
N GLU A 174 9.57 -2.45 -6.47
CA GLU A 174 8.90 -2.34 -5.17
C GLU A 174 8.98 -0.93 -4.59
N ILE A 175 10.14 -0.26 -4.67
CA ILE A 175 10.23 1.12 -4.18
C ILE A 175 9.35 2.07 -5.00
N ALA A 176 9.19 1.84 -6.32
CA ALA A 176 8.23 2.60 -7.13
C ALA A 176 6.80 2.44 -6.60
N ALA A 177 6.40 1.21 -6.23
CA ALA A 177 5.10 0.94 -5.63
C ALA A 177 4.92 1.62 -4.27
N PHE A 178 5.90 1.52 -3.37
CA PHE A 178 5.84 2.17 -2.05
C PHE A 178 5.73 3.68 -2.14
N ILE A 179 6.54 4.31 -3.01
CA ILE A 179 6.48 5.76 -3.20
C ILE A 179 5.14 6.18 -3.78
N CYS A 180 4.58 5.44 -4.75
CA CYS A 180 3.23 5.73 -5.25
C CYS A 180 2.17 5.65 -4.14
N ARG A 181 2.28 4.70 -3.22
CA ARG A 181 1.39 4.65 -2.05
C ARG A 181 1.54 5.85 -1.13
N VAL A 182 2.79 6.24 -0.81
CA VAL A 182 3.08 7.41 0.03
C VAL A 182 2.56 8.70 -0.61
N LEU A 183 2.63 8.81 -1.93
CA LEU A 183 2.15 9.96 -2.69
C LEU A 183 0.66 9.87 -3.06
N GLU A 184 -0.06 8.88 -2.53
CA GLU A 184 -1.48 8.65 -2.78
C GLU A 184 -1.84 8.50 -4.28
N ILE A 185 -0.90 8.00 -5.08
CA ILE A 185 -1.11 7.73 -6.50
C ILE A 185 -1.78 6.35 -6.64
N PRO A 186 -2.96 6.26 -7.30
CA PRO A 186 -3.76 5.02 -7.34
C PRO A 186 -3.26 4.02 -8.39
N THR A 187 -2.02 3.53 -8.24
CA THR A 187 -1.38 2.61 -9.20
C THR A 187 -1.38 1.15 -8.76
N ILE A 188 -1.70 0.87 -7.49
CA ILE A 188 -1.63 -0.46 -6.89
C ILE A 188 -3.04 -1.02 -6.65
N PRO A 189 -3.36 -2.21 -7.20
CA PRO A 189 -4.60 -2.91 -6.86
C PRO A 189 -4.72 -3.20 -5.36
N TYR A 190 -5.91 -3.00 -4.78
CA TYR A 190 -6.15 -3.19 -3.34
C TYR A 190 -5.82 -4.59 -2.82
N LYS A 191 -5.93 -5.62 -3.67
CA LYS A 191 -5.51 -7.01 -3.36
C LYS A 191 -4.02 -7.18 -3.03
N TYR A 192 -3.20 -6.13 -3.19
CA TYR A 192 -1.78 -6.13 -2.84
C TYR A 192 -1.47 -5.16 -1.69
N ILE A 193 -2.47 -4.57 -1.02
CA ILE A 193 -2.27 -3.57 0.04
C ILE A 193 -2.82 -4.14 1.35
N PRO A 194 -1.97 -4.66 2.25
CA PRO A 194 -2.38 -5.08 3.58
C PRO A 194 -3.03 -3.93 4.35
N GLY A 195 -4.00 -4.23 5.23
CA GLY A 195 -4.72 -3.21 5.99
C GLY A 195 -5.80 -2.45 5.20
N VAL A 196 -6.02 -2.81 3.94
CA VAL A 196 -7.27 -2.47 3.24
C VAL A 196 -8.24 -3.60 3.53
N GLU A 197 -9.32 -3.29 4.25
CA GLU A 197 -10.49 -4.14 4.23
C GLU A 197 -11.01 -4.16 2.79
N LEU A 198 -10.74 -5.25 2.09
CA LEU A 198 -11.43 -5.58 0.86
C LEU A 198 -12.84 -5.96 1.27
N PHE A 199 -13.71 -4.97 1.37
CA PHE A 199 -15.13 -5.24 1.35
C PHE A 199 -15.40 -6.05 0.08
N VAL A 200 -15.78 -7.32 0.23
CA VAL A 200 -16.28 -8.11 -0.90
C VAL A 200 -17.45 -7.36 -1.56
N ILE A 201 -18.18 -6.59 -0.74
CA ILE A 201 -19.29 -5.74 -1.14
C ILE A 201 -19.00 -4.33 -0.62
N PRO A 202 -18.51 -3.41 -1.47
CA PRO A 202 -18.27 -2.03 -1.06
C PRO A 202 -19.52 -1.39 -0.44
N PRO A 203 -19.38 -0.44 0.51
CA PRO A 203 -20.51 0.32 1.03
C PRO A 203 -21.25 1.03 -0.11
N GLN A 204 -22.45 0.57 -0.41
CA GLN A 204 -23.27 1.06 -1.53
C GLN A 204 -24.79 0.96 -1.26
N PHE A 205 -25.17 0.49 -0.07
CA PHE A 205 -26.54 0.26 0.36
C PHE A 205 -26.84 1.14 1.56
N ASP A 206 -28.07 1.63 1.65
CA ASP A 206 -28.55 2.47 2.74
C ASP A 206 -28.66 1.66 4.05
N ALA A 207 -28.97 0.37 3.91
CA ALA A 207 -28.99 -0.60 5.00
C ALA A 207 -28.66 -2.00 4.45
N ALA A 208 -28.12 -2.87 5.30
CA ALA A 208 -27.85 -4.26 4.99
C ALA A 208 -27.95 -5.13 6.25
N ASP A 209 -28.50 -6.33 6.09
CA ASP A 209 -28.52 -7.35 7.14
C ASP A 209 -27.41 -8.40 6.94
N ALA A 210 -27.22 -9.27 7.94
CA ALA A 210 -26.34 -10.42 7.83
C ALA A 210 -26.80 -11.42 6.75
N PHE A 211 -25.85 -12.17 6.20
CA PHE A 211 -26.16 -13.24 5.26
C PHE A 211 -26.87 -14.41 5.95
N VAL A 212 -28.03 -14.79 5.44
CA VAL A 212 -28.80 -15.98 5.83
C VAL A 212 -29.02 -16.83 4.58
N GLU A 213 -28.71 -18.13 4.66
CA GLU A 213 -28.81 -19.07 3.52
C GLU A 213 -28.05 -18.63 2.24
N GLY A 214 -27.04 -17.76 2.39
CA GLY A 214 -26.24 -17.28 1.26
C GLY A 214 -26.68 -15.93 0.68
N PHE A 215 -27.75 -15.34 1.20
CA PHE A 215 -28.29 -14.04 0.75
C PHE A 215 -28.35 -13.03 1.88
N ALA A 216 -28.13 -11.76 1.55
CA ALA A 216 -28.35 -10.64 2.45
C ALA A 216 -29.45 -9.74 1.87
N ARG A 217 -30.36 -9.30 2.75
CA ARG A 217 -31.32 -8.25 2.41
C ARG A 217 -30.60 -6.91 2.47
N VAL A 218 -30.77 -6.09 1.44
CA VAL A 218 -30.15 -4.76 1.33
C VAL A 218 -31.15 -3.71 0.88
N GLN A 219 -30.99 -2.50 1.39
CA GLN A 219 -31.81 -1.35 1.03
C GLN A 219 -31.03 -0.42 0.11
N LYS A 220 -31.67 0.04 -0.96
CA LYS A 220 -31.15 1.09 -1.83
C LYS A 220 -32.30 1.95 -2.32
N ASP A 221 -32.15 3.27 -2.26
CA ASP A 221 -33.16 4.23 -2.70
C ASP A 221 -34.52 3.98 -2.00
N ASN A 222 -34.47 3.69 -0.70
CA ASN A 222 -35.60 3.29 0.15
C ASN A 222 -36.33 1.98 -0.22
N GLN A 223 -35.81 1.20 -1.18
CA GLN A 223 -36.39 -0.09 -1.55
C GLN A 223 -35.49 -1.24 -1.11
N TRP A 224 -36.10 -2.34 -0.72
CA TRP A 224 -35.43 -3.57 -0.34
C TRP A 224 -35.27 -4.53 -1.51
N GLY A 225 -34.11 -5.19 -1.56
CA GLY A 225 -33.78 -6.30 -2.45
C GLY A 225 -32.87 -7.29 -1.76
N TYR A 226 -32.34 -8.25 -2.52
CA TYR A 226 -31.48 -9.32 -2.00
C TYR A 226 -30.24 -9.50 -2.87
N ILE A 227 -29.09 -9.65 -2.21
CA ILE A 227 -27.79 -9.87 -2.86
C ILE A 227 -27.17 -11.18 -2.42
N ASP A 228 -26.30 -11.73 -3.27
CA ASP A 228 -25.41 -12.85 -2.91
C ASP A 228 -24.16 -12.36 -2.17
N LYS A 229 -23.31 -13.31 -1.75
CA LYS A 229 -22.04 -13.04 -1.06
C LYS A 229 -21.02 -12.26 -1.89
N ALA A 230 -21.21 -12.15 -3.20
CA ALA A 230 -20.38 -11.33 -4.09
C ALA A 230 -20.97 -9.92 -4.30
N GLY A 231 -22.12 -9.60 -3.71
CA GLY A 231 -22.79 -8.31 -3.84
C GLY A 231 -23.67 -8.19 -5.08
N LYS A 232 -23.87 -9.27 -5.83
CA LYS A 232 -24.74 -9.26 -7.00
C LYS A 232 -26.19 -9.38 -6.55
N PHE A 233 -27.07 -8.54 -7.09
CA PHE A 233 -28.51 -8.69 -6.88
C PHE A 233 -28.99 -10.03 -7.41
N MET A 234 -29.54 -10.84 -6.49
CA MET A 234 -30.42 -11.93 -6.84
C MET A 234 -31.83 -11.39 -7.11
N ILE A 235 -32.28 -10.43 -6.29
CA ILE A 235 -33.53 -9.71 -6.48
C ILE A 235 -33.22 -8.21 -6.35
N PRO A 236 -33.40 -7.41 -7.42
CA PRO A 236 -33.19 -5.96 -7.36
C PRO A 236 -34.05 -5.27 -6.30
N PRO A 237 -33.67 -4.08 -5.82
CA PRO A 237 -34.49 -3.29 -4.91
C PRO A 237 -35.83 -2.97 -5.57
N GLN A 238 -36.92 -3.44 -4.98
CA GLN A 238 -38.29 -3.18 -5.46
C GLN A 238 -39.35 -3.24 -4.36
N PHE A 239 -39.02 -3.78 -3.19
CA PHE A 239 -39.97 -3.97 -2.10
C PHE A 239 -39.95 -2.81 -1.11
N ASP A 240 -41.10 -2.43 -0.56
CA ASP A 240 -41.17 -1.44 0.52
C ASP A 240 -40.74 -2.06 1.87
N GLU A 241 -41.02 -3.36 2.06
CA GLU A 241 -40.56 -4.14 3.20
C GLU A 241 -40.16 -5.55 2.72
N ALA A 242 -39.15 -6.14 3.34
CA ALA A 242 -38.65 -7.47 3.02
C ALA A 242 -38.16 -8.15 4.30
N HIS A 243 -38.26 -9.47 4.43
CA HIS A 243 -37.80 -10.20 5.63
C HIS A 243 -36.58 -11.07 5.32
N PRO A 244 -35.83 -11.54 6.34
CA PRO A 244 -34.75 -12.50 6.15
C PRO A 244 -35.24 -13.78 5.44
N PHE A 245 -34.33 -14.43 4.71
CA PHE A 245 -34.59 -15.76 4.15
C PHE A 245 -34.84 -16.78 5.27
N ALA A 246 -35.81 -17.66 5.05
CA ALA A 246 -36.01 -18.85 5.86
C ALA A 246 -36.56 -19.96 4.97
N GLU A 247 -35.89 -21.11 4.94
CA GLU A 247 -36.31 -22.29 4.20
C GLU A 247 -36.46 -22.03 2.69
N GLY A 248 -35.56 -21.21 2.11
CA GLY A 248 -35.62 -20.83 0.70
C GLY A 248 -36.77 -19.89 0.32
N LEU A 249 -37.53 -19.38 1.29
CA LEU A 249 -38.64 -18.44 1.09
C LEU A 249 -38.34 -17.08 1.74
N VAL A 250 -38.99 -16.04 1.23
CA VAL A 250 -38.94 -14.68 1.77
C VAL A 250 -40.32 -14.04 1.79
N LEU A 251 -40.63 -13.34 2.89
CA LEU A 251 -41.83 -12.50 2.97
C LEU A 251 -41.47 -11.08 2.55
N VAL A 252 -42.19 -10.56 1.58
CA VAL A 252 -41.98 -9.22 1.02
C VAL A 252 -43.30 -8.47 0.91
N LYS A 253 -43.24 -7.15 0.98
CA LYS A 253 -44.38 -6.25 0.77
C LYS A 253 -44.03 -5.28 -0.34
N GLU A 254 -44.90 -5.24 -1.33
CA GLU A 254 -44.80 -4.33 -2.47
C GLU A 254 -46.07 -3.48 -2.55
N ASN A 255 -45.93 -2.17 -2.68
CA ASN A 255 -47.05 -1.29 -2.95
C ASN A 255 -47.37 -1.29 -4.45
N LEU A 256 -48.38 -2.08 -4.82
CA LEU A 256 -48.88 -2.25 -6.20
C LEU A 256 -49.37 -0.95 -6.86
N ASN A 257 -49.53 0.16 -6.12
CA ASN A 257 -49.97 1.44 -6.65
C ASN A 257 -48.82 2.32 -7.19
N LYS A 258 -47.55 1.99 -6.92
CA LYS A 258 -46.39 2.78 -7.42
C LYS A 258 -46.08 2.52 -8.90
N SER A 259 -46.50 1.39 -9.46
CA SER A 259 -46.21 0.99 -10.85
C SER A 259 -47.10 1.65 -11.92
N LYS A 260 -48.06 2.50 -11.54
CA LYS A 260 -49.02 3.15 -12.46
C LYS A 260 -48.79 4.64 -12.72
N SER A 261 -47.65 5.19 -12.33
CA SER A 261 -47.33 6.61 -12.59
C SER A 261 -46.18 6.70 -13.59
N ASN A 262 -46.49 6.55 -14.88
CA ASN A 262 -45.66 7.01 -15.99
C ASN A 262 -46.23 8.32 -16.54
#